data_AF-A0A427ATG1-F1
#
_entry.id   AF-A0A427ATG1-F1
#
_cell.length_a   1.000
_cell.length_b   1.000
_cell.length_c   1.000
_cell.angle_alpha   90.00
_cell.angle_beta   90.00
_cell.angle_gamma   90.00
#
_symmetry.space_group_name_H-M   'P 1'
#
loop_
_entity.id
_entity.type
_entity.pdbx_description
1 polymer ?
#
loop_
_entity_poly.entity_id
_entity_poly.type
_entity_poly.pdbx_seq_one_letter_code
_entity_poly.pdbx_strand_id
1 'polypeptide(L)'
;QDEAGTAAIKTVELDAALGSRAVQYREIQGHETEKFLSYFKPCIIPQQGGVSSGFKHTEINEQEHTTRLFVCRGKHVVHVKEVPFARSSLNHDDIFILDTKSKIFQFNGSNSSIQERAKALEVVQHLKDTYHEGKCELATVDDGKLMADAEAGEFWGLFGGFAPLPRKAASEDDKKVEPSSTKLLCVVKGQTLPVEADSLTRDLLDTNKCYLLDCGIEVYIWMGRNTSLEERKNASSAAEELLREPTRPHAHFIRIIEGFETVSFRSKFDKWTQKTEVAVSEDGRGKVAALLRRQGLNVKGLTKAPPAREEPQPYIDCTGNLQVWRVNGKEKTLLPPSEQSKFYSGDCYIFQYTYPGEDKEEYLIGTWFGKKSIESFLAYKVYLHRNLFSRSRLLLCNWFFLVHFSFPSLITLFKLVY
;
A
#
# COMPACT_ATOMS: atom_id res chain seq x y z
N GLN A 1 -8.26 29.49 5.49
CA GLN A 1 -9.43 28.71 5.05
C GLN A 1 -9.73 28.85 3.55
N ASP A 2 -9.07 29.78 2.83
CA ASP A 2 -9.32 30.05 1.40
C ASP A 2 -8.58 29.11 0.43
N GLU A 3 -7.30 28.80 0.67
CA GLU A 3 -6.49 27.99 -0.25
C GLU A 3 -6.90 26.52 -0.32
N ALA A 4 -7.22 25.88 0.81
CA ALA A 4 -7.66 24.48 0.84
C ALA A 4 -9.01 24.29 0.11
N GLY A 5 -9.95 25.22 0.30
CA GLY A 5 -11.22 25.23 -0.44
C GLY A 5 -11.00 25.48 -1.93
N THR A 6 -10.12 26.41 -2.27
CA THR A 6 -9.73 26.68 -3.66
C THR A 6 -9.08 25.45 -4.31
N ALA A 7 -8.18 24.74 -3.63
CA ALA A 7 -7.56 23.51 -4.15
C ALA A 7 -8.60 22.42 -4.44
N ALA A 8 -9.60 22.25 -3.56
CA ALA A 8 -10.71 21.33 -3.80
C ALA A 8 -11.55 21.73 -5.03
N ILE A 9 -11.90 23.02 -5.16
CA ILE A 9 -12.63 23.54 -6.32
C ILE A 9 -11.83 23.34 -7.61
N LYS A 10 -10.54 23.69 -7.61
CA LYS A 10 -9.65 23.52 -8.77
C LYS A 10 -9.47 22.06 -9.17
N THR A 11 -9.49 21.13 -8.21
CA THR A 11 -9.47 19.69 -8.50
C THR A 11 -10.73 19.26 -9.28
N VAL A 12 -11.90 19.76 -8.88
CA VAL A 12 -13.18 19.48 -9.57
C VAL A 12 -13.22 20.14 -10.96
N GLU A 13 -12.77 21.39 -11.08
CA GLU A 13 -12.67 22.09 -12.38
C GLU A 13 -11.73 21.36 -13.34
N LEU A 14 -10.59 20.87 -12.84
CA LEU A 14 -9.62 20.10 -13.62
C LEU A 14 -10.21 18.77 -14.08
N ASP A 15 -10.89 18.02 -13.20
CA ASP A 15 -11.57 16.78 -13.60
C ASP A 15 -12.67 17.04 -14.63
N ALA A 16 -13.46 18.10 -14.47
CA ALA A 16 -14.46 18.51 -15.47
C ALA A 16 -13.80 18.81 -16.83
N ALA A 17 -12.68 19.54 -16.83
CA ALA A 17 -11.91 19.79 -18.04
C ALA A 17 -11.39 18.49 -18.66
N LEU A 18 -11.01 17.49 -17.85
CA LEU A 18 -10.55 16.16 -18.26
C LEU A 18 -11.69 15.20 -18.68
N GLY A 19 -12.94 15.67 -18.71
CA GLY A 19 -14.12 14.90 -19.12
C GLY A 19 -14.78 14.10 -17.99
N SER A 20 -14.54 14.46 -16.73
CA SER A 20 -15.13 13.88 -15.52
C SER A 20 -14.90 12.37 -15.37
N ARG A 21 -13.63 11.97 -15.53
CA ARG A 21 -13.19 10.57 -15.52
C ARG A 21 -12.06 10.31 -14.52
N ALA A 22 -11.53 11.37 -13.90
CA ALA A 22 -10.43 11.24 -12.98
C ALA A 22 -10.94 10.68 -11.65
N VAL A 23 -10.14 9.80 -11.05
CA VAL A 23 -10.30 9.45 -9.64
C VAL A 23 -9.61 10.55 -8.85
N GLN A 24 -10.33 11.20 -7.96
CA GLN A 24 -9.81 12.31 -7.17
C GLN A 24 -9.42 11.81 -5.78
N TYR A 25 -8.25 12.24 -5.31
CA TYR A 25 -7.70 11.87 -4.01
C TYR A 25 -7.54 13.13 -3.17
N ARG A 26 -7.93 13.06 -1.90
CA ARG A 26 -7.62 14.09 -0.91
C ARG A 26 -6.47 13.60 -0.05
N GLU A 27 -5.31 14.23 -0.22
CA GLU A 27 -4.09 13.92 0.53
C GLU A 27 -3.89 14.98 1.63
N ILE A 28 -3.54 14.53 2.84
CA ILE A 28 -3.29 15.40 3.99
C ILE A 28 -1.84 15.22 4.40
N GLN A 29 -1.13 16.32 4.65
CA GLN A 29 0.27 16.26 5.05
C GLN A 29 0.49 15.39 6.29
N GLY A 30 1.45 14.47 6.22
CA GLY A 30 1.74 13.50 7.29
C GLY A 30 0.85 12.25 7.28
N HIS A 31 -0.20 12.25 6.45
CA HIS A 31 -1.14 11.15 6.26
C HIS A 31 -1.45 11.00 4.78
N GLU A 32 -0.41 11.07 3.93
CA GLU A 32 -0.54 10.82 2.51
C GLU A 32 -0.63 9.33 2.22
N THR A 33 -1.38 8.96 1.19
CA THR A 33 -1.44 7.57 0.74
C THR A 33 -0.10 7.10 0.17
N GLU A 34 0.22 5.81 0.33
CA GLU A 34 1.41 5.22 -0.29
C GLU A 34 1.42 5.42 -1.82
N LYS A 35 0.22 5.39 -2.45
CA LYS A 35 0.07 5.65 -3.88
C LYS A 35 0.55 7.05 -4.24
N PHE A 36 0.14 8.07 -3.50
CA PHE A 36 0.58 9.44 -3.74
C PHE A 36 2.10 9.58 -3.56
N LEU A 37 2.61 9.12 -2.42
CA LEU A 37 4.04 9.18 -2.10
C LEU A 37 4.90 8.42 -3.11
N SER A 38 4.41 7.32 -3.71
CA SER A 38 5.15 6.54 -4.71
C SER A 38 5.52 7.30 -5.99
N TYR A 39 4.82 8.41 -6.29
CA TYR A 39 5.09 9.25 -7.45
C TYR A 39 6.29 10.19 -7.24
N PHE A 40 6.69 10.42 -5.99
CA PHE A 40 7.74 11.37 -5.63
C PHE A 40 8.94 10.60 -5.08
N LYS A 41 9.88 10.30 -5.97
CA LYS A 41 11.10 9.55 -5.61
C LYS A 41 12.29 10.49 -5.39
N PRO A 42 13.08 10.28 -4.33
CA PRO A 42 12.92 9.21 -3.33
C PRO A 42 11.89 9.51 -2.23
N CYS A 43 11.55 10.78 -2.01
CA CYS A 43 10.61 11.21 -0.98
C CYS A 43 10.04 12.62 -1.23
N ILE A 44 9.08 13.02 -0.40
CA ILE A 44 8.63 14.42 -0.24
C ILE A 44 9.19 14.94 1.08
N ILE A 45 9.78 16.15 1.07
CA ILE A 45 10.22 16.84 2.29
C ILE A 45 9.46 18.17 2.37
N PRO A 46 8.43 18.26 3.22
CA PRO A 46 7.67 19.50 3.38
C PRO A 46 8.59 20.64 3.84
N GLN A 47 8.47 21.81 3.20
CA GLN A 47 9.21 23.01 3.60
C GLN A 47 8.34 23.85 4.53
N GLN A 48 8.95 24.51 5.51
CA GLN A 48 8.25 25.49 6.34
C GLN A 48 7.96 26.76 5.51
N GLY A 49 6.80 27.37 5.75
CA GLY A 49 6.36 28.56 5.02
C GLY A 49 5.33 28.27 3.92
N GLY A 50 5.22 29.18 2.95
CA GLY A 50 4.21 29.18 1.90
C GLY A 50 3.97 30.59 1.32
N VAL A 51 2.98 30.69 0.42
CA VAL A 51 2.64 31.94 -0.31
C VAL A 51 2.30 33.08 0.65
N SER A 52 1.57 32.80 1.73
CA SER A 52 1.20 33.79 2.76
C SER A 52 2.40 34.38 3.51
N SER A 53 3.49 33.61 3.65
CA SER A 53 4.77 34.06 4.21
C SER A 53 5.72 34.67 3.16
N GLY A 54 5.29 34.79 1.91
CA GLY A 54 6.06 35.43 0.84
C GLY A 54 7.12 34.55 0.17
N PHE A 55 7.25 33.28 0.56
CA PHE A 55 8.22 32.37 -0.06
C PHE A 55 7.87 32.09 -1.51
N LYS A 56 8.81 32.38 -2.41
CA LYS A 56 8.82 31.86 -3.79
C LYS A 56 9.67 30.60 -3.83
N HIS A 57 9.28 29.63 -4.64
CA HIS A 57 10.00 28.36 -4.84
C HIS A 57 11.47 28.55 -5.26
N THR A 58 11.87 29.74 -5.68
CA THR A 58 13.19 30.08 -6.24
C THR A 58 14.21 30.63 -5.23
N GLU A 59 13.88 30.82 -3.96
CA GLU A 59 14.77 31.48 -2.97
C GLU A 59 15.50 30.50 -2.03
N ILE A 60 15.85 29.29 -2.51
CA ILE A 60 16.48 28.24 -1.70
C ILE A 60 17.99 28.49 -1.49
N ASN A 61 18.63 29.27 -2.37
CA ASN A 61 20.10 29.29 -2.48
C ASN A 61 20.82 30.32 -1.59
N GLU A 62 20.10 31.16 -0.83
CA GLU A 62 20.71 32.22 0.00
C GLU A 62 20.43 32.06 1.51
N GLN A 63 19.81 30.96 1.93
CA GLN A 63 19.50 30.73 3.34
C GLN A 63 20.68 30.09 4.09
N GLU A 64 20.94 30.60 5.29
CA GLU A 64 21.89 30.00 6.23
C GLU A 64 21.42 28.57 6.57
N HIS A 65 22.29 27.58 6.32
CA HIS A 65 21.93 26.16 6.52
C HIS A 65 21.49 25.93 7.96
N THR A 66 20.25 25.47 8.13
CA THR A 66 19.68 25.14 9.44
C THR A 66 19.75 23.64 9.65
N THR A 67 20.30 23.22 10.79
CA THR A 67 20.33 21.80 11.19
C THR A 67 18.93 21.27 11.36
N ARG A 68 18.60 20.16 10.68
CA ARG A 68 17.27 19.54 10.71
C ARG A 68 17.37 18.05 11.05
N LEU A 69 16.41 17.57 11.81
CA LEU A 69 16.29 16.15 12.13
C LEU A 69 15.01 15.59 11.51
N PHE A 70 15.14 14.52 10.74
CA PHE A 70 14.02 13.84 10.11
C PHE A 70 13.87 12.44 10.69
N VAL A 71 12.64 11.99 10.88
CA VAL A 71 12.30 10.57 11.03
C VAL A 71 11.90 10.02 9.66
N CYS A 72 12.45 8.87 9.31
CA CYS A 72 12.27 8.20 8.03
C CYS A 72 11.64 6.82 8.26
N ARG A 73 10.46 6.59 7.68
CA ARG A 73 9.70 5.34 7.84
C ARG A 73 9.29 4.77 6.48
N GLY A 74 9.09 3.46 6.44
CA GLY A 74 8.52 2.75 5.28
C GLY A 74 9.54 1.93 4.50
N LYS A 75 9.10 0.73 4.08
CA LYS A 75 9.94 -0.28 3.42
C LYS A 75 9.96 -0.13 1.89
N HIS A 76 8.89 0.39 1.32
CA HIS A 76 8.70 0.49 -0.13
C HIS A 76 8.54 1.94 -0.57
N VAL A 77 7.68 2.65 0.15
CA VAL A 77 7.42 4.08 -0.03
C VAL A 77 7.84 4.77 1.25
N VAL A 78 8.61 5.86 1.11
CA VAL A 78 9.24 6.52 2.25
C VAL A 78 8.38 7.67 2.72
N HIS A 79 8.10 7.69 4.02
CA HIS A 79 7.52 8.83 4.70
C HIS A 79 8.63 9.54 5.49
N VAL A 80 8.87 10.81 5.16
CA VAL A 80 9.87 11.66 5.81
C VAL A 80 9.14 12.76 6.57
N LYS A 81 9.40 12.86 7.88
CA LYS A 81 8.82 13.87 8.74
C LYS A 81 9.91 14.58 9.53
N GLU A 82 9.93 15.91 9.46
CA GLU A 82 10.79 16.72 10.32
C GLU A 82 10.32 16.61 11.78
N VAL A 83 11.26 16.37 12.68
CA VAL A 83 11.05 16.26 14.13
C VAL A 83 11.99 17.24 14.83
N PRO A 84 11.68 17.66 16.08
CA PRO A 84 12.57 18.54 16.81
C PRO A 84 13.98 17.95 16.88
N PHE A 85 15.02 18.76 16.61
CA PHE A 85 16.40 18.35 16.79
C PHE A 85 16.72 18.22 18.28
N ALA A 86 16.32 17.08 18.85
CA ALA A 86 16.41 16.76 20.25
C ALA A 86 16.58 15.26 20.43
N ARG A 87 17.32 14.86 21.46
CA ARG A 87 17.54 13.44 21.77
C ARG A 87 16.23 12.71 22.09
N SER A 88 15.24 13.42 22.64
CA SER A 88 13.90 12.91 22.93
C SER A 88 13.10 12.54 21.68
N SER A 89 13.51 12.99 20.49
CA SER A 89 12.91 12.57 19.22
C SER A 89 13.39 11.19 18.77
N LEU A 90 14.60 10.78 19.16
CA LEU A 90 15.22 9.52 18.74
C LEU A 90 14.58 8.32 19.46
N ASN A 91 14.54 7.16 18.81
CA ASN A 91 14.11 5.91 19.41
C ASN A 91 14.82 4.70 18.75
N HIS A 92 14.60 3.51 19.30
CA HIS A 92 15.24 2.26 18.84
C HIS A 92 14.56 1.63 17.61
N ASP A 93 13.39 2.13 17.18
CA ASP A 93 12.55 1.51 16.16
C ASP A 93 12.69 2.15 14.79
N ASP A 94 12.79 3.48 14.76
CA ASP A 94 12.78 4.27 13.54
C ASP A 94 14.21 4.59 13.04
N ILE A 95 14.30 5.07 11.80
CA ILE A 95 15.54 5.63 11.24
C ILE A 95 15.45 7.15 11.29
N PHE A 96 16.55 7.79 11.66
CA PHE A 96 16.64 9.24 11.73
C PHE A 96 17.72 9.77 10.80
N ILE A 97 17.46 10.91 10.18
CA ILE A 97 18.41 11.60 9.32
C ILE A 97 18.68 12.96 9.94
N LEU A 98 19.91 13.17 10.39
CA LEU A 98 20.37 14.47 10.91
C LEU A 98 21.13 15.18 9.80
N ASP A 99 20.49 16.20 9.24
CA ASP A 99 21.01 17.07 8.20
C ASP A 99 21.73 18.25 8.86
N THR A 100 23.07 18.29 8.74
CA THR A 100 23.91 19.40 9.19
C THR A 100 24.66 20.01 8.02
N LYS A 101 25.27 21.18 8.22
CA LYS A 101 25.94 21.95 7.16
C LYS A 101 27.03 21.19 6.40
N SER A 102 27.76 20.30 7.08
CA SER A 102 28.94 19.63 6.52
C SER A 102 28.82 18.10 6.48
N LYS A 103 27.90 17.53 7.26
CA LYS A 103 27.70 16.07 7.32
C LYS A 103 26.23 15.71 7.53
N ILE A 104 25.76 14.69 6.81
CA ILE A 104 24.45 14.08 7.02
C ILE A 104 24.66 12.74 7.72
N PHE A 105 24.01 12.56 8.86
CA PHE A 105 24.05 11.31 9.62
C PHE A 105 22.77 10.52 9.41
N GLN A 106 22.90 9.25 9.04
CA GLN A 106 21.82 8.27 9.12
C GLN A 106 21.96 7.49 10.43
N PHE A 107 21.03 7.70 11.36
CA PHE A 107 20.95 6.92 12.59
C PHE A 107 19.93 5.78 12.42
N ASN A 108 20.40 4.54 12.50
CA ASN A 108 19.57 3.34 12.38
C ASN A 108 19.17 2.82 13.77
N GLY A 109 17.89 2.92 14.12
CA GLY A 109 17.34 2.23 15.28
C GLY A 109 17.59 0.72 15.21
N SER A 110 17.87 0.09 16.36
CA SER A 110 18.19 -1.35 16.42
C SER A 110 17.09 -2.26 15.89
N ASN A 111 15.81 -1.85 15.98
CA ASN A 111 14.65 -2.60 15.46
C ASN A 111 14.26 -2.24 14.01
N SER A 112 14.98 -1.32 13.37
CA SER A 112 14.75 -0.97 11.95
C SER A 112 15.18 -2.11 11.00
N SER A 113 14.43 -2.31 9.91
CA SER A 113 14.71 -3.35 8.92
C SER A 113 15.75 -2.90 7.87
N ILE A 114 16.40 -3.87 7.21
CA ILE A 114 17.39 -3.61 6.16
C ILE A 114 16.77 -2.80 5.01
N GLN A 115 15.51 -3.06 4.65
CA GLN A 115 14.79 -2.35 3.61
C GLN A 115 14.57 -0.88 3.99
N GLU A 116 14.14 -0.60 5.23
CA GLU A 116 13.99 0.78 5.71
C GLU A 116 15.33 1.52 5.69
N ARG A 117 16.42 0.86 6.10
CA ARG A 117 17.78 1.45 6.08
C ARG A 117 18.25 1.79 4.68
N ALA A 118 17.98 0.92 3.70
CA ALA A 118 18.30 1.16 2.30
C ALA A 118 17.48 2.33 1.73
N LYS A 119 16.17 2.39 2.05
CA LYS A 119 15.30 3.49 1.63
C LYS A 119 15.69 4.84 2.25
N ALA A 120 16.08 4.86 3.52
CA ALA A 120 16.58 6.06 4.18
C ALA A 120 17.88 6.57 3.54
N LEU A 121 18.76 5.66 3.09
CA LEU A 121 19.98 6.04 2.39
C LEU A 121 19.69 6.76 1.07
N GLU A 122 18.65 6.36 0.34
CA GLU A 122 18.20 7.11 -0.86
C GLU A 122 17.76 8.54 -0.51
N VAL A 123 17.10 8.74 0.64
CA VAL A 123 16.72 10.08 1.13
C VAL A 123 17.96 10.89 1.49
N VAL A 124 18.93 10.28 2.17
CA VAL A 124 20.20 10.92 2.52
C VAL A 124 20.95 11.40 1.27
N GLN A 125 21.01 10.57 0.22
CA GLN A 125 21.63 10.96 -1.05
C GLN A 125 20.87 12.10 -1.73
N HIS A 126 19.54 12.04 -1.74
CA HIS A 126 18.73 13.12 -2.27
C HIS A 126 18.94 14.45 -1.52
N LEU A 127 19.06 14.42 -0.20
CA LEU A 127 19.39 15.59 0.60
C LEU A 127 20.76 16.16 0.22
N LYS A 128 21.76 15.29 0.12
CA LYS A 128 23.13 15.65 -0.27
C LYS A 128 23.17 16.33 -1.65
N ASP A 129 22.49 15.74 -2.63
CA ASP A 129 22.52 16.25 -4.00
C ASP A 129 21.71 17.55 -4.15
N THR A 130 20.56 17.62 -3.48
CA THR A 130 19.60 18.73 -3.66
C THR A 130 19.94 19.95 -2.81
N TYR A 131 20.35 19.74 -1.56
CA TYR A 131 20.55 20.84 -0.59
C TYR A 131 22.02 21.10 -0.24
N HIS A 132 22.94 20.22 -0.65
CA HIS A 132 24.38 20.36 -0.39
C HIS A 132 25.26 20.28 -1.63
N GLU A 133 24.66 20.34 -2.83
CA GLU A 133 25.38 20.29 -4.11
C GLU A 133 26.33 19.09 -4.24
N GLY A 134 26.02 17.96 -3.60
CA GLY A 134 26.86 16.77 -3.62
C GLY A 134 28.12 16.82 -2.73
N LYS A 135 28.35 17.89 -1.98
CA LYS A 135 29.62 18.13 -1.25
C LYS A 135 29.62 17.71 0.21
N CYS A 136 28.47 17.32 0.75
CA CYS A 136 28.32 16.94 2.16
C CYS A 136 28.85 15.52 2.45
N GLU A 137 29.48 15.33 3.60
CA GLU A 137 29.91 14.02 4.09
C GLU A 137 28.70 13.19 4.55
N LEU A 138 28.79 11.87 4.45
CA LEU A 138 27.75 10.95 4.92
C LEU A 138 28.32 10.04 5.99
N ALA A 139 27.57 9.83 7.07
CA ALA A 139 27.93 8.93 8.16
C ALA A 139 26.75 8.02 8.51
N THR A 140 27.03 6.76 8.84
CA THR A 140 26.00 5.79 9.25
C THR A 140 26.24 5.32 10.66
N VAL A 141 25.32 5.68 11.56
CA VAL A 141 25.39 5.37 12.98
C VAL A 141 24.32 4.33 13.31
N ASP A 142 24.74 3.17 13.80
CA ASP A 142 23.80 2.16 14.28
C ASP A 142 23.58 2.32 15.79
N ASP A 143 22.33 2.15 16.21
CA ASP A 143 21.97 2.11 17.62
C ASP A 143 22.78 1.05 18.39
N GLY A 144 23.31 1.44 19.55
CA GLY A 144 24.27 0.66 20.33
C GLY A 144 25.75 0.90 19.98
N LYS A 145 26.09 1.59 18.89
CA LYS A 145 27.45 2.07 18.66
C LYS A 145 27.76 3.24 19.60
N LEU A 146 28.85 3.07 20.36
CA LEU A 146 29.30 4.02 21.38
C LEU A 146 30.33 5.00 20.82
N MET A 147 30.72 5.97 21.66
CA MET A 147 31.68 7.05 21.38
C MET A 147 33.09 6.62 20.90
N ALA A 148 33.41 5.33 20.98
CA ALA A 148 34.69 4.81 20.47
C ALA A 148 34.72 4.74 18.93
N ASP A 149 33.55 4.67 18.29
CA ASP A 149 33.40 4.87 16.86
C ASP A 149 33.38 6.38 16.54
N ALA A 150 34.16 6.81 15.56
CA ALA A 150 34.36 8.23 15.28
C ALA A 150 33.07 8.93 14.82
N GLU A 151 32.29 8.28 13.95
CA GLU A 151 31.04 8.82 13.41
C GLU A 151 29.95 8.84 14.48
N ALA A 152 29.84 7.77 15.28
CA ALA A 152 28.92 7.72 16.41
C ALA A 152 29.30 8.76 17.47
N GLY A 153 30.59 8.94 17.74
CA GLY A 153 31.10 9.92 18.69
C GLY A 153 30.71 11.36 18.31
N GLU A 154 30.91 11.72 17.05
CA GLU A 154 30.50 13.01 16.49
C GLU A 154 28.98 13.19 16.58
N PHE A 155 28.20 12.20 16.14
CA PHE A 155 26.74 12.22 16.18
C PHE A 155 26.21 12.46 17.60
N TRP A 156 26.66 11.67 18.57
CA TRP A 156 26.20 11.82 19.95
C TRP A 156 26.70 13.11 20.59
N GLY A 157 27.87 13.62 20.19
CA GLY A 157 28.37 14.93 20.59
C GLY A 157 27.41 16.06 20.25
N LEU A 158 26.75 16.00 19.09
CA LEU A 158 25.73 16.96 18.67
C LEU A 158 24.48 16.98 19.58
N PHE A 159 24.22 15.88 20.31
CA PHE A 159 23.14 15.78 21.31
C PHE A 159 23.62 16.01 22.75
N GLY A 160 24.86 16.50 22.95
CA GLY A 160 25.45 16.72 24.26
C GLY A 160 25.95 15.45 24.95
N GLY A 161 26.22 14.39 24.19
CA GLY A 161 26.73 13.11 24.67
C GLY A 161 25.71 11.97 24.58
N PHE A 162 26.21 10.75 24.84
CA PHE A 162 25.39 9.54 24.85
C PHE A 162 24.52 9.51 26.11
N ALA A 163 23.23 9.24 25.92
CA ALA A 163 22.29 8.95 26.99
C ALA A 163 21.24 7.95 26.48
N PRO A 164 20.60 7.17 27.37
CA PRO A 164 19.55 6.24 26.99
C PRO A 164 18.45 6.91 26.18
N LEU A 165 18.01 6.26 25.10
CA LEU A 165 16.92 6.73 24.25
C LEU A 165 15.57 6.42 24.90
N PRO A 166 14.55 7.27 24.67
CA PRO A 166 13.20 6.97 25.12
C PRO A 166 12.65 5.74 24.39
N ARG A 167 11.77 5.00 25.07
CA ARG A 167 10.90 4.05 24.38
C ARG A 167 9.92 4.82 23.51
N LYS A 168 9.67 4.34 22.29
CA LYS A 168 8.67 4.92 21.41
C LYS A 168 7.32 4.95 22.14
N ALA A 169 6.77 6.14 22.34
CA ALA A 169 5.39 6.27 22.77
C ALA A 169 4.50 5.70 21.67
N ALA A 170 3.49 4.89 22.01
CA ALA A 170 2.57 4.35 21.02
C ALA A 170 1.98 5.50 20.18
N SER A 171 2.43 5.64 18.93
CA SER A 171 1.87 6.64 18.02
C SER A 171 0.53 6.14 17.49
N GLU A 172 -0.36 7.06 17.11
CA GLU A 172 -1.62 6.69 16.46
C GLU A 172 -1.41 5.83 15.21
N ASP A 173 -0.30 6.05 14.47
CA ASP A 173 0.12 5.26 13.30
C ASP A 173 0.48 3.80 13.62
N ASP A 174 0.86 3.48 14.86
CA ASP A 174 1.26 2.11 15.25
C ASP A 174 0.07 1.26 15.72
N LYS A 175 -1.12 1.87 15.85
CA LYS A 175 -2.34 1.11 16.12
C LYS A 175 -2.65 0.32 14.85
N LYS A 176 -2.50 -1.01 14.90
CA LYS A 176 -3.10 -1.90 13.90
C LYS A 176 -4.56 -1.48 13.78
N VAL A 177 -4.93 -0.95 12.62
CA VAL A 177 -6.31 -0.61 12.31
C VAL A 177 -7.07 -1.93 12.38
N GLU A 178 -7.82 -2.13 13.46
CA GLU A 178 -8.77 -3.22 13.56
C GLU A 178 -9.65 -3.18 12.30
N PRO A 179 -9.90 -4.30 11.63
CA PRO A 179 -10.70 -4.31 10.41
C PRO A 179 -12.09 -3.78 10.73
N SER A 180 -12.32 -2.49 10.47
CA SER A 180 -13.63 -1.89 10.58
C SER A 180 -14.53 -2.58 9.57
N SER A 181 -15.73 -3.00 10.00
CA SER A 181 -16.71 -3.55 9.08
C SER A 181 -16.97 -2.53 7.98
N THR A 182 -16.79 -2.94 6.72
CA THR A 182 -17.03 -2.08 5.57
C THR A 182 -18.52 -1.74 5.53
N LYS A 183 -18.86 -0.45 5.51
CA LYS A 183 -20.24 0.03 5.48
C LYS A 183 -20.52 0.77 4.18
N LEU A 184 -21.60 0.40 3.51
CA LEU A 184 -22.10 1.12 2.34
C LEU A 184 -23.24 2.04 2.79
N LEU A 185 -23.12 3.33 2.47
CA LEU A 185 -24.10 4.35 2.79
C LEU A 185 -24.59 5.01 1.50
N CYS A 186 -25.89 5.03 1.26
CA CYS A 186 -26.50 5.79 0.17
C CYS A 186 -26.66 7.25 0.59
N VAL A 187 -26.32 8.19 -0.29
CA VAL A 187 -26.55 9.62 -0.04
C VAL A 187 -27.90 10.03 -0.63
N VAL A 188 -28.80 10.53 0.22
CA VAL A 188 -30.12 11.03 -0.18
C VAL A 188 -30.30 12.44 0.40
N LYS A 189 -30.42 13.44 -0.48
CA LYS A 189 -30.60 14.86 -0.10
C LYS A 189 -29.55 15.35 0.93
N GLY A 190 -28.30 14.89 0.80
CA GLY A 190 -27.19 15.26 1.69
C GLY A 190 -27.09 14.44 2.98
N GLN A 191 -28.01 13.53 3.24
CA GLN A 191 -27.96 12.61 4.40
C GLN A 191 -27.46 11.23 3.98
N THR A 192 -26.74 10.54 4.87
CA THR A 192 -26.24 9.18 4.67
C THR A 192 -27.21 8.17 5.27
N LEU A 193 -27.62 7.19 4.46
CA LEU A 193 -28.51 6.10 4.88
C LEU A 193 -27.78 4.76 4.71
N PRO A 194 -27.71 3.90 5.74
CA PRO A 194 -27.10 2.59 5.61
C PRO A 194 -27.79 1.74 4.55
N VAL A 195 -26.99 1.04 3.74
CA VAL A 195 -27.48 0.00 2.83
C VAL A 195 -27.34 -1.33 3.53
N GLU A 196 -28.46 -1.90 3.98
CA GLU A 196 -28.52 -3.22 4.60
C GLU A 196 -28.32 -4.30 3.53
N ALA A 197 -27.17 -4.99 3.57
CA ALA A 197 -26.86 -6.11 2.68
C ALA A 197 -25.87 -7.08 3.35
N ASP A 198 -26.11 -8.38 3.20
CA ASP A 198 -25.22 -9.43 3.75
C ASP A 198 -23.87 -9.54 3.01
N SER A 199 -23.83 -9.06 1.76
CA SER A 199 -22.67 -9.15 0.88
C SER A 199 -22.62 -7.93 -0.04
N LEU A 200 -21.44 -7.35 -0.20
CA LEU A 200 -21.24 -6.19 -1.06
C LEU A 200 -21.08 -6.64 -2.51
N THR A 201 -22.06 -6.29 -3.35
CA THR A 201 -22.02 -6.58 -4.79
C THR A 201 -22.18 -5.30 -5.60
N ARG A 202 -21.66 -5.29 -6.84
CA ARG A 202 -21.75 -4.11 -7.72
C ARG A 202 -23.20 -3.64 -7.92
N ASP A 203 -24.17 -4.55 -7.91
CA ASP A 203 -25.58 -4.24 -8.19
C ASP A 203 -26.25 -3.39 -7.11
N LEU A 204 -25.62 -3.23 -5.93
CA LEU A 204 -26.06 -2.29 -4.89
C LEU A 204 -25.87 -0.82 -5.31
N LEU A 205 -25.01 -0.53 -6.29
CA LEU A 205 -24.66 0.81 -6.74
C LEU A 205 -25.54 1.24 -7.92
N ASP A 206 -26.54 2.08 -7.66
CA ASP A 206 -27.44 2.66 -8.66
C ASP A 206 -26.78 3.84 -9.40
N THR A 207 -26.82 3.81 -10.73
CA THR A 207 -26.27 4.85 -11.61
C THR A 207 -26.85 6.25 -11.38
N ASN A 208 -28.03 6.35 -10.76
CA ASN A 208 -28.70 7.61 -10.46
C ASN A 208 -28.46 8.09 -9.02
N LYS A 209 -27.59 7.43 -8.25
CA LYS A 209 -27.34 7.76 -6.84
C LYS A 209 -25.85 7.90 -6.54
N CYS A 210 -25.56 8.51 -5.40
CA CYS A 210 -24.21 8.58 -4.83
C CYS A 210 -24.13 7.71 -3.58
N TYR A 211 -22.96 7.13 -3.34
CA TYR A 211 -22.72 6.25 -2.20
C TYR A 211 -21.40 6.58 -1.53
N LEU A 212 -21.33 6.38 -0.21
CA LEU A 212 -20.10 6.37 0.57
C LEU A 212 -19.80 4.95 0.98
N LEU A 213 -18.62 4.45 0.64
CA LEU A 213 -18.12 3.17 1.11
C LEU A 213 -17.07 3.44 2.18
N ASP A 214 -17.45 3.24 3.42
CA ASP A 214 -16.63 3.45 4.60
C ASP A 214 -15.84 2.18 4.93
N CYS A 215 -14.52 2.26 4.77
CA CYS A 215 -13.56 1.21 5.09
C CYS A 215 -12.64 1.61 6.26
N GLY A 216 -13.10 2.50 7.15
CA GLY A 216 -12.32 3.00 8.28
C GLY A 216 -11.41 4.15 7.87
N ILE A 217 -10.14 3.85 7.57
CA ILE A 217 -9.16 4.86 7.15
C ILE A 217 -9.33 5.30 5.69
N GLU A 218 -10.00 4.50 4.86
CA GLU A 218 -10.33 4.85 3.48
C GLU A 218 -11.85 5.02 3.36
N VAL A 219 -12.29 6.14 2.80
CA VAL A 219 -13.69 6.37 2.46
C VAL A 219 -13.80 6.68 0.97
N TYR A 220 -14.55 5.85 0.26
CA TYR A 220 -14.77 6.05 -1.16
C TYR A 220 -16.11 6.75 -1.39
N ILE A 221 -16.10 7.83 -2.16
CA ILE A 221 -17.29 8.53 -2.63
C ILE A 221 -17.54 8.07 -4.06
N TRP A 222 -18.47 7.13 -4.22
CA TRP A 222 -18.88 6.65 -5.55
C TRP A 222 -20.06 7.49 -6.05
N MET A 223 -19.96 8.00 -7.26
CA MET A 223 -20.98 8.82 -7.90
C MET A 223 -21.48 8.12 -9.17
N GLY A 224 -22.77 7.82 -9.19
CA GLY A 224 -23.44 7.25 -10.36
C GLY A 224 -23.36 8.19 -11.56
N ARG A 225 -23.24 7.65 -12.76
CA ARG A 225 -23.01 8.44 -13.98
C ARG A 225 -24.14 9.43 -14.27
N ASN A 226 -25.36 9.07 -13.90
CA ASN A 226 -26.57 9.85 -14.18
C ASN A 226 -26.93 10.84 -13.04
N THR A 227 -26.12 10.91 -12.00
CA THR A 227 -26.33 11.86 -10.89
C THR A 227 -26.12 13.31 -11.34
N SER A 228 -26.96 14.21 -10.82
CA SER A 228 -26.86 15.65 -11.02
C SER A 228 -25.68 16.27 -10.27
N LEU A 229 -25.28 17.49 -10.65
CA LEU A 229 -24.22 18.22 -9.95
C LEU A 229 -24.58 18.47 -8.48
N GLU A 230 -25.86 18.69 -8.19
CA GLU A 230 -26.37 18.89 -6.83
C GLU A 230 -26.22 17.63 -5.98
N GLU A 231 -26.58 16.45 -6.50
CA GLU A 231 -26.39 15.17 -5.80
C GLU A 231 -24.93 14.85 -5.53
N ARG A 232 -24.04 15.16 -6.49
CA ARG A 232 -22.58 15.00 -6.31
C ARG A 232 -22.02 15.96 -5.26
N LYS A 233 -22.51 17.20 -5.22
CA LYS A 233 -22.17 18.18 -4.18
C LYS A 233 -22.66 17.70 -2.81
N ASN A 234 -23.89 17.21 -2.74
CA ASN A 234 -24.46 16.67 -1.51
C ASN A 234 -23.68 15.46 -0.99
N ALA A 235 -23.22 14.55 -1.88
CA ALA A 235 -22.35 13.44 -1.50
C ALA A 235 -20.99 13.89 -0.97
N SER A 236 -20.45 14.97 -1.54
CA SER A 236 -19.20 15.60 -1.08
C SER A 236 -19.35 16.18 0.33
N SER A 237 -20.45 16.89 0.58
CA SER A 237 -20.74 17.47 1.89
C SER A 237 -21.04 16.40 2.94
N ALA A 238 -21.74 15.33 2.57
CA ALA A 238 -21.99 14.19 3.43
C ALA A 238 -20.68 13.47 3.84
N ALA A 239 -19.74 13.33 2.90
CA ALA A 239 -18.42 12.80 3.18
C ALA A 239 -17.59 13.68 4.14
N GLU A 240 -17.68 15.00 4.00
CA GLU A 240 -17.03 15.95 4.92
C GLU A 240 -17.68 15.96 6.32
N GLU A 241 -18.96 15.62 6.43
CA GLU A 241 -19.61 15.45 7.73
C GLU A 241 -19.10 14.22 8.47
N LEU A 242 -18.79 13.12 7.78
CA LEU A 242 -18.15 11.95 8.38
C LEU A 242 -16.76 12.27 8.98
N LEU A 243 -16.07 13.29 8.47
CA LEU A 243 -14.79 13.77 9.04
C LEU A 243 -14.96 14.56 10.33
N ARG A 244 -16.14 15.13 10.58
CA ARG A 244 -16.43 15.86 11.82
C ARG A 244 -16.67 14.92 13.00
N GLU A 245 -16.84 13.61 12.73
CA GLU A 245 -16.92 12.61 13.79
C GLU A 245 -15.55 12.45 14.47
N PRO A 246 -15.46 12.55 15.82
CA PRO A 246 -14.19 12.52 16.56
C PRO A 246 -13.37 11.24 16.39
N THR A 247 -13.96 10.20 15.79
CA THR A 247 -13.37 8.87 15.67
C THR A 247 -12.38 8.76 14.51
N ARG A 248 -12.33 9.73 13.56
CA ARG A 248 -11.60 9.57 12.28
C ARG A 248 -10.97 10.85 11.70
N PRO A 249 -10.01 11.48 12.40
CA PRO A 249 -9.39 12.73 11.95
C PRO A 249 -8.55 12.61 10.66
N HIS A 250 -8.16 11.39 10.25
CA HIS A 250 -7.18 11.17 9.16
C HIS A 250 -7.67 10.26 8.03
N ALA A 251 -8.99 10.11 7.84
CA ALA A 251 -9.51 9.27 6.75
C ALA A 251 -9.18 9.83 5.36
N HIS A 252 -8.71 8.98 4.44
CA HIS A 252 -8.46 9.31 3.04
C HIS A 252 -9.76 9.26 2.25
N PHE A 253 -10.08 10.35 1.54
CA PHE A 253 -11.26 10.44 0.69
C PHE A 253 -10.89 10.23 -0.78
N ILE A 254 -11.55 9.25 -1.39
CA ILE A 254 -11.31 8.86 -2.78
C ILE A 254 -12.62 9.00 -3.55
N ARG A 255 -12.68 9.95 -4.48
CA ARG A 255 -13.88 10.20 -5.30
C ARG A 255 -13.79 9.43 -6.60
N ILE A 256 -14.84 8.69 -6.93
CA ILE A 256 -14.90 7.79 -8.06
C ILE A 256 -16.21 8.03 -8.82
N ILE A 257 -16.12 8.15 -10.14
CA ILE A 257 -17.29 8.15 -11.03
C ILE A 257 -17.53 6.73 -11.54
N GLU A 258 -18.80 6.36 -11.69
CA GLU A 258 -19.20 5.07 -12.27
C GLU A 258 -18.51 4.77 -13.62
N GLY A 259 -17.93 3.57 -13.69
CA GLY A 259 -17.14 3.08 -14.82
C GLY A 259 -15.64 3.36 -14.73
N PHE A 260 -15.20 4.19 -13.77
CA PHE A 260 -13.79 4.51 -13.52
C PHE A 260 -13.32 4.02 -12.15
N GLU A 261 -13.94 2.95 -11.63
CA GLU A 261 -13.58 2.40 -10.32
C GLU A 261 -12.19 1.77 -10.32
N THR A 262 -11.45 2.01 -9.24
CA THR A 262 -10.11 1.46 -9.03
C THR A 262 -10.14 0.00 -8.62
N VAL A 263 -9.02 -0.70 -8.78
CA VAL A 263 -8.88 -2.09 -8.30
C VAL A 263 -9.14 -2.16 -6.79
N SER A 264 -8.62 -1.21 -6.01
CA SER A 264 -8.81 -1.14 -4.56
C SER A 264 -10.26 -0.94 -4.14
N PHE A 265 -11.05 -0.18 -4.90
CA PHE A 265 -12.49 -0.05 -4.65
C PHE A 265 -13.21 -1.36 -4.96
N ARG A 266 -12.93 -1.96 -6.13
CA ARG A 266 -13.59 -3.19 -6.59
C ARG A 266 -13.30 -4.38 -5.68
N SER A 267 -12.11 -4.43 -5.08
CA SER A 267 -11.73 -5.49 -4.14
C SER A 267 -12.50 -5.46 -2.82
N LYS A 268 -13.26 -4.38 -2.53
CA LYS A 268 -14.15 -4.30 -1.36
C LYS A 268 -15.51 -4.98 -1.61
N PHE A 269 -15.77 -5.45 -2.83
CA PHE A 269 -17.01 -6.13 -3.21
C PHE A 269 -16.72 -7.61 -3.46
N ASP A 270 -17.59 -8.49 -2.97
CA ASP A 270 -17.48 -9.94 -3.12
C ASP A 270 -17.60 -10.38 -4.58
N LYS A 271 -18.40 -9.63 -5.36
CA LYS A 271 -18.63 -9.88 -6.79
C LYS A 271 -18.64 -8.57 -7.57
N TRP A 272 -17.70 -8.48 -8.51
CA TRP A 272 -17.61 -7.37 -9.46
C TRP A 272 -17.72 -7.87 -10.90
N THR A 273 -18.93 -7.95 -11.43
CA THR A 273 -19.19 -8.30 -12.82
C THR A 273 -19.15 -7.04 -13.68
N GLN A 274 -18.09 -6.87 -14.49
CA GLN A 274 -18.07 -5.81 -15.49
C GLN A 274 -19.12 -6.11 -16.56
N LYS A 275 -20.18 -5.32 -16.64
CA LYS A 275 -20.99 -5.25 -17.86
C LYS A 275 -20.09 -4.63 -18.93
N THR A 276 -19.65 -5.46 -19.86
CA THR A 276 -18.85 -5.00 -21.01
C THR A 276 -19.78 -4.24 -21.94
N GLU A 277 -19.73 -2.91 -21.97
CA GLU A 277 -20.31 -2.17 -23.09
C GLU A 277 -19.54 -0.89 -23.49
N VAL A 278 -19.23 -0.91 -24.80
CA VAL A 278 -19.00 0.10 -25.84
C VAL A 278 -17.89 1.15 -25.63
N ALA A 279 -16.96 1.11 -26.59
CA ALA A 279 -15.89 2.08 -26.80
C ALA A 279 -16.41 3.52 -26.73
N VAL A 280 -15.80 4.29 -25.84
CA VAL A 280 -16.06 5.71 -25.68
C VAL A 280 -15.53 6.46 -26.91
N SER A 281 -16.39 7.25 -27.56
CA SER A 281 -16.07 8.13 -28.70
C SER A 281 -14.74 8.88 -28.49
N GLU A 282 -13.85 8.73 -29.48
CA GLU A 282 -12.50 9.32 -29.53
C GLU A 282 -12.51 10.84 -29.65
N ASP A 283 -13.63 11.42 -30.11
CA ASP A 283 -13.73 12.81 -30.56
C ASP A 283 -13.67 13.85 -29.41
N GLY A 284 -13.97 13.42 -28.18
CA GLY A 284 -13.86 14.25 -26.98
C GLY A 284 -12.43 14.39 -26.43
N ARG A 285 -11.54 13.43 -26.73
CA ARG A 285 -10.17 13.39 -26.17
C ARG A 285 -9.28 14.49 -26.74
N GLY A 286 -9.42 14.78 -28.03
CA GLY A 286 -8.60 15.77 -28.74
C GLY A 286 -8.87 17.21 -28.28
N LYS A 287 -10.14 17.58 -28.11
CA LYS A 287 -10.56 18.95 -27.72
C LYS A 287 -10.14 19.28 -26.27
N VAL A 288 -10.33 18.32 -25.37
CA VAL A 288 -9.91 18.41 -23.96
C VAL A 288 -8.38 18.51 -23.84
N ALA A 289 -7.65 17.64 -24.53
CA ALA A 289 -6.19 17.66 -24.51
C ALA A 289 -5.61 18.99 -25.04
N ALA A 290 -6.25 19.61 -26.04
CA ALA A 290 -5.86 20.91 -26.56
C ALA A 290 -6.10 22.06 -25.56
N LEU A 291 -7.23 22.03 -24.84
CA LEU A 291 -7.57 23.05 -23.84
C LEU A 291 -6.64 23.00 -22.63
N LEU A 292 -6.31 21.80 -22.16
CA LEU A 292 -5.38 21.58 -21.05
C LEU A 292 -3.94 21.99 -21.39
N ARG A 293 -3.49 21.76 -22.64
CA ARG A 293 -2.19 22.28 -23.13
C ARG A 293 -2.13 23.80 -23.09
N ARG A 294 -3.23 24.49 -23.43
CA ARG A 294 -3.31 25.97 -23.33
C ARG A 294 -3.23 26.47 -21.90
N GLN A 295 -3.63 25.66 -20.92
CA GLN A 295 -3.55 25.98 -19.48
C GLN A 295 -2.23 25.54 -18.83
N GLY A 296 -1.25 25.07 -19.62
CA GLY A 296 0.06 24.65 -19.10
C GLY A 296 0.10 23.26 -18.48
N LEU A 297 -0.96 22.46 -18.64
CA LEU A 297 -1.07 21.11 -18.05
C LEU A 297 -0.52 20.03 -18.99
N ASN A 298 0.25 19.10 -18.44
CA ASN A 298 0.84 17.99 -19.18
C ASN A 298 -0.19 16.89 -19.46
N VAL A 299 -0.56 16.72 -20.73
CA VAL A 299 -1.59 15.77 -21.20
C VAL A 299 -1.03 14.48 -21.82
N LYS A 300 0.23 14.12 -21.53
CA LYS A 300 0.89 12.94 -22.15
C LYS A 300 0.13 11.61 -21.97
N GLY A 301 -0.87 11.54 -21.09
CA GLY A 301 -1.73 10.35 -20.88
C GLY A 301 -3.14 10.39 -21.47
N LEU A 302 -3.66 11.53 -21.97
CA LEU A 302 -5.06 11.61 -22.44
C LEU A 302 -5.30 11.13 -23.87
N THR A 303 -4.25 11.12 -24.69
CA THR A 303 -4.35 10.83 -26.14
C THR A 303 -3.87 9.43 -26.50
N LYS A 304 -3.21 8.71 -25.58
CA LYS A 304 -2.88 7.31 -25.78
C LYS A 304 -4.08 6.47 -25.39
N ALA A 305 -4.55 5.65 -26.33
CA ALA A 305 -5.31 4.46 -25.98
C ALA A 305 -4.52 3.72 -24.88
N PRO A 306 -5.21 3.15 -23.86
CA PRO A 306 -4.50 2.33 -22.89
C PRO A 306 -3.68 1.31 -23.69
N PRO A 307 -2.37 1.14 -23.39
CA PRO A 307 -1.65 0.01 -23.95
C PRO A 307 -2.50 -1.22 -23.66
N ALA A 308 -2.63 -2.11 -24.65
CA ALA A 308 -3.29 -3.39 -24.44
C ALA A 308 -2.76 -3.91 -23.12
N ARG A 309 -3.66 -4.14 -22.15
CA ARG A 309 -3.26 -4.79 -20.91
C ARG A 309 -2.68 -6.11 -21.37
N GLU A 310 -1.36 -6.23 -21.37
CA GLU A 310 -0.73 -7.53 -21.32
C GLU A 310 -1.18 -8.09 -19.98
N GLU A 311 -2.29 -8.81 -20.02
CA GLU A 311 -2.57 -9.81 -19.00
C GLU A 311 -1.26 -10.60 -18.87
N PRO A 312 -0.68 -10.73 -17.67
CA PRO A 312 0.54 -11.49 -17.49
C PRO A 312 0.26 -12.87 -18.09
N GLN A 313 0.91 -13.19 -19.21
CA GLN A 313 0.62 -14.41 -19.96
C GLN A 313 0.89 -15.58 -19.00
N PRO A 314 -0.13 -16.34 -18.60
CA PRO A 314 0.10 -17.52 -17.78
C PRO A 314 0.52 -18.62 -18.75
N TYR A 315 1.76 -18.56 -19.22
CA TYR A 315 2.29 -19.58 -20.11
C TYR A 315 3.46 -20.27 -19.44
N ILE A 316 3.11 -21.22 -18.57
CA ILE A 316 3.87 -22.45 -18.56
C ILE A 316 3.45 -23.15 -19.85
N ASP A 317 4.34 -23.19 -20.82
CA ASP A 317 4.13 -23.70 -22.17
C ASP A 317 3.82 -25.20 -22.27
N CYS A 318 3.76 -25.88 -21.13
CA CYS A 318 3.61 -27.32 -20.97
C CYS A 318 4.68 -28.14 -21.70
N THR A 319 5.81 -27.55 -22.12
CA THR A 319 6.90 -28.26 -22.81
C THR A 319 7.96 -28.81 -21.85
N GLY A 320 7.90 -28.41 -20.58
CA GLY A 320 8.78 -28.84 -19.50
C GLY A 320 8.48 -30.24 -18.98
N ASN A 321 9.35 -30.71 -18.07
CA ASN A 321 9.29 -32.05 -17.49
C ASN A 321 8.52 -32.03 -16.16
N LEU A 322 7.38 -32.74 -16.12
CA LEU A 322 6.57 -32.92 -14.92
C LEU A 322 6.94 -34.21 -14.17
N GLN A 323 7.10 -34.09 -12.86
CA GLN A 323 7.19 -35.23 -11.94
C GLN A 323 6.19 -35.03 -10.80
N VAL A 324 5.41 -36.07 -10.50
CA VAL A 324 4.42 -36.03 -9.42
C VAL A 324 4.66 -37.20 -8.48
N TRP A 325 4.68 -36.93 -7.18
CA TRP A 325 4.77 -37.93 -6.13
C TRP A 325 3.48 -37.94 -5.32
N ARG A 326 2.96 -39.14 -5.01
CA ARG A 326 1.92 -39.32 -4.00
C ARG A 326 2.57 -39.45 -2.63
N VAL A 327 2.05 -38.72 -1.65
CA VAL A 327 2.50 -38.78 -0.25
C VAL A 327 1.66 -39.81 0.50
N ASN A 328 2.33 -40.75 1.16
CA ASN A 328 1.69 -41.73 2.05
C ASN A 328 2.45 -41.77 3.38
N GLY A 329 1.86 -41.19 4.43
CA GLY A 329 2.52 -41.05 5.72
C GLY A 329 3.78 -40.18 5.63
N LYS A 330 4.95 -40.76 5.91
CA LYS A 330 6.25 -40.08 5.83
C LYS A 330 6.98 -40.28 4.50
N GLU A 331 6.44 -41.12 3.62
CA GLU A 331 7.07 -41.50 2.36
C GLU A 331 6.41 -40.79 1.17
N LYS A 332 7.19 -40.54 0.12
CA LYS A 332 6.71 -40.05 -1.17
C LYS A 332 7.03 -41.07 -2.26
N THR A 333 6.03 -41.42 -3.06
CA THR A 333 6.18 -42.40 -4.16
C THR A 333 6.02 -41.68 -5.49
N LEU A 334 7.03 -41.78 -6.37
CA LEU A 334 6.98 -41.18 -7.71
C LEU A 334 5.91 -41.91 -8.54
N LEU A 335 5.01 -41.13 -9.16
CA LEU A 335 3.95 -41.67 -10.01
C LEU A 335 4.46 -41.92 -11.44
N PRO A 336 4.06 -43.03 -12.07
CA PRO A 336 4.35 -43.26 -13.48
C PRO A 336 3.62 -42.21 -14.35
N PRO A 337 4.15 -41.86 -15.55
CA PRO A 337 3.60 -40.80 -16.38
C PRO A 337 2.08 -40.89 -16.64
N SER A 338 1.53 -42.10 -16.76
CA SER A 338 0.09 -42.34 -16.97
C SER A 338 -0.80 -41.96 -15.78
N GLU A 339 -0.23 -41.79 -14.60
CA GLU A 339 -0.92 -41.49 -13.34
C GLU A 339 -0.61 -40.07 -12.82
N GLN A 340 0.36 -39.36 -13.42
CA GLN A 340 0.78 -38.04 -12.93
C GLN A 340 -0.30 -36.96 -13.05
N SER A 341 -1.33 -37.16 -13.87
CA SER A 341 -2.49 -36.26 -13.99
C SER A 341 -3.70 -36.71 -13.16
N LYS A 342 -3.62 -37.84 -12.46
CA LYS A 342 -4.75 -38.43 -11.72
C LYS A 342 -4.62 -38.15 -10.22
N PHE A 343 -5.15 -37.02 -9.79
CA PHE A 343 -5.14 -36.61 -8.38
C PHE A 343 -6.41 -37.08 -7.67
N TYR A 344 -6.24 -37.88 -6.62
CA TYR A 344 -7.35 -38.38 -5.81
C TYR A 344 -7.60 -37.46 -4.60
N SER A 345 -8.85 -37.05 -4.40
CA SER A 345 -9.24 -36.13 -3.30
C SER A 345 -8.98 -36.65 -1.89
N GLY A 346 -8.64 -37.93 -1.71
CA GLY A 346 -8.24 -38.52 -0.44
C GLY A 346 -6.75 -38.43 -0.11
N ASP A 347 -5.92 -37.98 -1.05
CA ASP A 347 -4.47 -38.05 -0.95
C ASP A 347 -3.80 -36.67 -1.08
N CYS A 348 -2.53 -36.63 -0.70
CA CYS A 348 -1.66 -35.47 -0.90
C CYS A 348 -0.60 -35.81 -1.95
N TYR A 349 -0.23 -34.82 -2.75
CA TYR A 349 0.76 -34.98 -3.82
C TYR A 349 1.77 -33.85 -3.77
N ILE A 350 2.99 -34.14 -4.19
CA ILE A 350 4.03 -33.16 -4.49
C ILE A 350 4.18 -33.17 -6.00
N PHE A 351 4.29 -32.00 -6.62
CA PHE A 351 4.65 -31.91 -8.03
C PHE A 351 5.88 -31.02 -8.19
N GLN A 352 6.71 -31.38 -9.16
CA GLN A 352 7.83 -30.59 -9.65
C GLN A 352 7.69 -30.50 -11.16
N TYR A 353 7.72 -29.27 -11.67
CA TYR A 353 7.75 -29.01 -13.10
C TYR A 353 9.02 -28.24 -13.43
N THR A 354 9.83 -28.78 -14.33
CA THR A 354 11.12 -28.22 -14.72
C THR A 354 11.02 -27.67 -16.14
N TYR A 355 11.40 -26.42 -16.35
CA TYR A 355 11.31 -25.75 -17.66
C TYR A 355 12.55 -24.90 -17.97
N PRO A 356 12.87 -24.68 -19.25
CA PRO A 356 13.97 -23.79 -19.62
C PRO A 356 13.63 -22.34 -19.27
N GLY A 357 14.40 -21.71 -18.38
CA GLY A 357 14.38 -20.27 -18.15
C GLY A 357 15.39 -19.53 -19.02
N GLU A 358 15.47 -18.20 -18.87
CA GLU A 358 16.34 -17.35 -19.72
C GLU A 358 17.85 -17.71 -19.59
N ASP A 359 18.31 -18.01 -18.38
CA ASP A 359 19.73 -18.30 -18.09
C ASP A 359 19.98 -19.72 -17.53
N LYS A 360 18.95 -20.39 -17.01
CA LYS A 360 19.04 -21.69 -16.33
C LYS A 360 17.71 -22.42 -16.33
N GLU A 361 17.71 -23.71 -16.01
CA GLU A 361 16.49 -24.43 -15.70
C GLU A 361 15.79 -23.82 -14.47
N GLU A 362 14.50 -23.56 -14.60
CA GLU A 362 13.63 -23.12 -13.53
C GLU A 362 12.69 -24.25 -13.09
N TYR A 363 12.23 -24.15 -11.83
CA TYR A 363 11.49 -25.21 -11.18
C TYR A 363 10.25 -24.64 -10.51
N LEU A 364 9.08 -25.18 -10.85
CA LEU A 364 7.85 -25.01 -10.09
C LEU A 364 7.65 -26.23 -9.20
N ILE A 365 7.78 -26.04 -7.87
CA ILE A 365 7.55 -27.09 -6.89
C ILE A 365 6.33 -26.72 -6.05
N GLY A 366 5.38 -27.63 -5.93
CA GLY A 366 4.17 -27.40 -5.16
C GLY A 366 3.59 -28.65 -4.53
N THR A 367 2.64 -28.42 -3.63
CA THR A 367 1.88 -29.48 -2.95
C THR A 367 0.41 -29.34 -3.28
N TRP A 368 -0.23 -30.45 -3.65
CA TRP A 368 -1.68 -30.52 -3.81
C TRP A 368 -2.27 -31.36 -2.68
N PHE A 369 -3.28 -30.80 -2.01
CA PHE A 369 -3.97 -31.46 -0.90
C PHE A 369 -5.38 -31.85 -1.32
N GLY A 370 -5.67 -33.14 -1.32
CA GLY A 370 -7.01 -33.63 -1.57
C GLY A 370 -7.97 -33.17 -0.47
N LYS A 371 -9.16 -32.70 -0.85
CA LYS A 371 -10.16 -32.20 0.09
C LYS A 371 -10.42 -33.14 1.29
N LYS A 372 -10.52 -34.45 1.04
CA LYS A 372 -10.74 -35.48 2.07
C LYS A 372 -9.47 -35.83 2.87
N SER A 373 -8.29 -35.57 2.30
CA SER A 373 -7.02 -35.71 3.05
C SER A 373 -6.92 -34.67 4.18
N ILE A 374 -7.34 -33.43 3.92
CA ILE A 374 -7.33 -32.33 4.89
C ILE A 374 -8.35 -32.57 6.01
N GLU A 375 -9.55 -33.04 5.67
CA GLU A 375 -10.59 -33.37 6.65
C GLU A 375 -10.12 -34.47 7.62
N SER A 376 -9.40 -35.49 7.14
CA SER A 376 -8.81 -36.53 7.99
C SER A 376 -7.71 -35.98 8.92
N PHE A 377 -6.89 -35.04 8.43
CA PHE A 377 -5.85 -34.38 9.24
C PHE A 377 -6.44 -33.47 10.32
N LEU A 378 -7.50 -32.71 9.99
CA LEU A 378 -8.23 -31.89 10.94
C LEU A 378 -8.99 -32.73 11.97
N ALA A 379 -9.62 -33.82 11.55
CA ALA A 379 -10.27 -34.78 12.45
C ALA A 379 -9.27 -35.47 13.38
N TYR A 380 -8.09 -35.84 12.88
CA TYR A 380 -6.99 -36.39 13.67
C TYR A 380 -6.41 -35.36 14.66
N LYS A 381 -6.26 -34.09 14.24
CA LYS A 381 -5.90 -32.98 15.15
C LYS A 381 -6.92 -32.79 16.26
N VAL A 382 -8.21 -32.78 15.94
CA VAL A 382 -9.29 -32.65 16.93
C VAL A 382 -9.30 -33.87 17.86
N TYR A 383 -9.14 -35.08 17.33
CA TYR A 383 -9.07 -36.32 18.12
C TYR A 383 -7.85 -36.34 19.07
N LEU A 384 -6.67 -35.95 18.60
CA LEU A 384 -5.46 -35.81 19.43
C LEU A 384 -5.63 -34.71 20.48
N HIS A 385 -6.16 -33.55 20.11
CA HIS A 385 -6.40 -32.45 21.05
C HIS A 385 -7.41 -32.85 22.14
N ARG A 386 -8.39 -33.71 21.81
CA ARG A 386 -9.40 -34.21 22.76
C ARG A 386 -8.89 -35.34 23.66
N ASN A 387 -7.93 -36.17 23.19
CA ASN A 387 -7.37 -37.29 23.95
C ASN A 387 -6.05 -36.96 24.70
N LEU A 388 -5.27 -35.98 24.24
CA LEU A 388 -4.07 -35.51 24.96
C LEU A 388 -4.42 -34.58 26.13
N PHE A 389 -5.61 -33.98 26.16
CA PHE A 389 -6.10 -33.22 27.31
C PHE A 389 -6.68 -34.08 28.45
N SER A 390 -6.87 -35.39 28.27
CA SER A 390 -7.36 -36.30 29.32
C SER A 390 -6.25 -37.10 30.03
N ARG A 391 -4.99 -36.98 29.59
CA ARG A 391 -3.83 -37.57 30.28
C ARG A 391 -2.66 -36.59 30.34
N SER A 392 -2.56 -35.97 31.52
CA SER A 392 -1.32 -35.54 32.16
C SER A 392 -0.51 -34.42 31.49
N ARG A 393 -0.51 -33.26 32.18
CA ARG A 393 0.59 -32.29 32.20
C ARG A 393 1.94 -33.04 32.33
N LEU A 394 2.84 -32.90 31.37
CA LEU A 394 4.24 -32.50 31.56
C LEU A 394 4.99 -32.52 30.21
N LEU A 395 5.58 -31.37 29.88
CA LEU A 395 6.84 -31.16 29.13
C LEU A 395 7.09 -31.97 27.84
N LEU A 396 7.06 -31.26 26.70
CA LEU A 396 8.21 -31.21 25.80
C LEU A 396 8.12 -30.03 24.84
N CYS A 397 9.13 -29.18 24.94
CA CYS A 397 9.47 -28.07 24.06
C CYS A 397 9.77 -28.53 22.63
N ASN A 398 9.71 -27.54 21.73
CA ASN A 398 10.38 -27.46 20.43
C ASN A 398 9.85 -28.35 19.31
N TRP A 399 8.90 -27.80 18.56
CA TRP A 399 8.93 -27.75 17.09
C TRP A 399 7.86 -26.75 16.56
N PHE A 400 7.93 -25.52 17.07
CA PHE A 400 7.13 -24.40 16.58
C PHE A 400 8.08 -23.37 15.98
N PHE A 401 8.39 -23.49 14.68
CA PHE A 401 8.78 -22.38 13.80
C PHE A 401 8.84 -22.87 12.35
N LEU A 402 8.48 -21.97 11.41
CA LEU A 402 8.37 -22.10 9.95
C LEU A 402 7.12 -22.90 9.49
N VAL A 403 6.12 -22.35 8.80
CA VAL A 403 6.06 -21.23 7.85
C VAL A 403 4.66 -20.59 7.95
N HIS A 404 4.58 -19.40 8.54
CA HIS A 404 3.52 -18.44 8.24
C HIS A 404 4.15 -17.39 7.32
N PHE A 405 4.10 -17.64 6.01
CA PHE A 405 4.27 -16.61 5.01
C PHE A 405 2.95 -16.45 4.28
N SER A 406 2.24 -15.38 4.65
CA SER A 406 1.11 -14.85 3.93
C SER A 406 1.62 -14.17 2.66
N PHE A 407 1.42 -14.81 1.51
CA PHE A 407 1.40 -14.15 0.19
C PHE A 407 -0.02 -14.28 -0.38
N PRO A 408 -0.76 -13.18 -0.61
CA PRO A 408 -2.02 -13.22 -1.33
C PRO A 408 -1.73 -13.07 -2.83
N SER A 409 -1.32 -14.15 -3.49
CA SER A 409 -1.16 -14.16 -4.95
C SER A 409 -1.25 -15.60 -5.48
N LEU A 410 -2.43 -16.23 -5.47
CA LEU A 410 -2.80 -17.36 -6.33
C LEU A 410 -4.23 -17.82 -6.01
N ILE A 411 -5.20 -17.01 -6.41
CA ILE A 411 -6.57 -17.48 -6.66
C ILE A 411 -6.89 -17.13 -8.10
N THR A 412 -6.55 -18.01 -9.02
CA THR A 412 -7.26 -18.21 -10.29
C THR A 412 -6.82 -19.55 -10.87
N LEU A 413 -7.63 -20.59 -10.66
CA LEU A 413 -7.97 -21.58 -11.69
C LEU A 413 -8.93 -22.59 -11.05
N PHE A 414 -10.22 -22.50 -11.38
CA PHE A 414 -11.09 -23.64 -11.67
C PHE A 414 -12.47 -23.08 -12.05
N LYS A 415 -12.62 -22.77 -13.34
CA LYS A 415 -13.91 -22.75 -14.02
C LYS A 415 -13.74 -23.44 -15.36
N LEU A 416 -14.71 -24.33 -15.65
CA LEU A 416 -14.86 -25.24 -16.81
C LEU A 416 -14.01 -26.52 -16.64
N VAL A 417 -14.58 -27.72 -16.53
CA VAL A 417 -15.63 -28.32 -17.39
C VAL A 417 -16.54 -29.28 -16.59
N TYR A 418 -17.78 -28.86 -16.34
CA TYR A 418 -19.09 -29.49 -16.67
C TYR A 418 -20.21 -28.73 -15.94
#